data_AF-A0A7Y5MNM7-F1
#
_entry.id   AF-A0A7Y5MNM7-F1
#
_cell.length_a   1.000
_cell.length_b   1.000
_cell.length_c   1.000
_cell.angle_alpha   90.00
_cell.angle_beta   90.00
_cell.angle_gamma   90.00
#
_symmetry.space_group_name_H-M   'P 1'
#
loop_
_entity.id
_entity.type
_entity.pdbx_description
1 polymer ?
#
loop_
_entity_poly.entity_id
_entity_poly.type
_entity_poly.pdbx_seq_one_letter_code
_entity_poly.pdbx_strand_id
1 'polypeptide(L)'
;MGKALRQTLFGLALFSASAGDGFPVFKIHDINPEAGTGLAIAVADIDGDGKPDIIGVSADDVAWYENPNWERHLIAGTLKGSNVCVAAQDLDGDGLPELALGADWQFNNTKSGGSIHILHRGQDPRQPWNVRDLLAWPSIHRIRWADFNADGKPELIVAPLKGKDSTPPYHIDKATRLFALHSPDKPFEEPWREETLNESLHVVHNLWASVGQKNRVTLLAASLEGITALVRTPAGEIQSELLARGHPEAFPNSGAGEIKVGEYNKETPLLGSIEPWHAHQAVVYTPLQGDGGPPASLHWERHVVDDRLAGGHAIYWADFDGDGADELLVGFRDKAGPKELPGLNVYDLDFDPARSPTLTWTKRVIDDGGMATEDAVAEDLNGDGRPDIVAFGRATHNIRYYENLGEPAQP
;
A
#
# COMPACT_ATOMS: atom_id res chain seq x y z
N MET A 1 -16.97 -11.26 -61.21
CA MET A 1 -17.11 -12.47 -60.37
C MET A 1 -16.46 -12.18 -59.02
N GLY A 2 -17.21 -12.38 -57.94
CA GLY A 2 -17.17 -11.59 -56.71
C GLY A 2 -16.04 -11.92 -55.72
N LYS A 3 -15.65 -10.88 -54.96
CA LYS A 3 -14.82 -10.96 -53.76
C LYS A 3 -15.68 -11.45 -52.58
N ALA A 4 -15.24 -12.51 -51.90
CA ALA A 4 -15.86 -13.02 -50.70
C ALA A 4 -15.54 -12.10 -49.51
N LEU A 5 -16.59 -11.57 -48.87
CA LEU A 5 -16.53 -10.85 -47.60
C LEU A 5 -16.42 -11.89 -46.48
N ARG A 6 -15.34 -11.85 -45.68
CA ARG A 6 -15.29 -12.57 -44.40
C ARG A 6 -16.05 -11.72 -43.37
N GLN A 7 -17.21 -12.19 -42.93
CA GLN A 7 -17.89 -11.67 -41.76
C GLN A 7 -17.23 -12.26 -40.51
N THR A 8 -16.64 -11.40 -39.68
CA THR A 8 -16.22 -11.76 -38.33
C THR A 8 -17.46 -11.71 -37.44
N LEU A 9 -17.94 -12.86 -36.95
CA LEU A 9 -18.92 -12.90 -35.88
C LEU A 9 -18.24 -12.45 -34.58
N PHE A 10 -18.67 -11.31 -34.02
CA PHE A 10 -18.48 -11.03 -32.60
C PHE A 10 -19.43 -11.94 -31.83
N GLY A 11 -18.89 -13.00 -31.22
CA GLY A 11 -19.62 -13.80 -30.25
C GLY A 11 -19.78 -12.99 -28.97
N LEU A 12 -20.99 -12.50 -28.70
CA LEU A 12 -21.37 -11.97 -27.39
C LEU A 12 -21.43 -13.17 -26.44
N ALA A 13 -20.40 -13.33 -25.61
CA ALA A 13 -20.46 -14.28 -24.51
C ALA A 13 -21.39 -13.70 -23.43
N LEU A 14 -22.65 -14.12 -23.46
CA LEU A 14 -23.57 -13.91 -22.34
C LEU A 14 -23.17 -14.90 -21.24
N PHE A 15 -22.45 -14.41 -20.24
CA PHE A 15 -22.33 -15.11 -18.97
C PHE A 15 -23.72 -15.12 -18.32
N SER A 16 -24.26 -16.30 -18.07
CA SER A 16 -25.41 -16.44 -17.18
C SER A 16 -24.94 -16.04 -15.78
N ALA A 17 -25.32 -14.85 -15.32
CA ALA A 17 -25.21 -14.50 -13.93
C ALA A 17 -26.07 -15.50 -13.13
N SER A 18 -25.43 -16.38 -12.36
CA SER A 18 -26.08 -16.88 -11.15
C SER A 18 -26.48 -15.66 -10.33
N ALA A 19 -27.67 -15.65 -9.75
CA ALA A 19 -28.03 -14.65 -8.74
C ALA A 19 -26.87 -14.56 -7.75
N GLY A 20 -26.19 -13.41 -7.75
CA GLY A 20 -24.90 -13.23 -7.10
C GLY A 20 -25.04 -13.39 -5.59
N ASP A 21 -23.97 -13.82 -4.96
CA ASP A 21 -23.80 -13.95 -3.52
C ASP A 21 -23.65 -12.61 -2.79
N GLY A 22 -24.17 -11.51 -3.35
CA GLY A 22 -24.14 -10.19 -2.73
C GLY A 22 -22.85 -9.39 -2.92
N PHE A 23 -21.80 -9.97 -3.50
CA PHE A 23 -20.55 -9.22 -3.69
C PHE A 23 -20.66 -8.19 -4.83
N PRO A 24 -20.08 -6.98 -4.70
CA PRO A 24 -20.20 -5.92 -5.70
C PRO A 24 -19.55 -6.23 -7.05
N VAL A 25 -20.02 -5.53 -8.08
CA VAL A 25 -19.41 -5.53 -9.42
C VAL A 25 -18.55 -4.29 -9.59
N PHE A 26 -17.34 -4.47 -10.10
CA PHE A 26 -16.43 -3.37 -10.41
C PHE A 26 -16.43 -3.03 -11.90
N LYS A 27 -16.50 -1.74 -12.22
CA LYS A 27 -16.31 -1.23 -13.58
C LYS A 27 -14.93 -0.61 -13.71
N ILE A 28 -14.18 -1.09 -14.70
CA ILE A 28 -12.80 -0.67 -14.94
C ILE A 28 -12.76 0.57 -15.83
N HIS A 29 -12.00 1.57 -15.40
CA HIS A 29 -11.66 2.76 -16.15
C HIS A 29 -10.13 2.87 -16.28
N ASP A 30 -9.62 2.94 -17.51
CA ASP A 30 -8.22 3.25 -17.77
C ASP A 30 -8.00 4.77 -17.61
N ILE A 31 -7.49 5.18 -16.44
CA ILE A 31 -7.21 6.58 -16.13
C ILE A 31 -6.04 7.10 -16.96
N ASN A 32 -4.96 6.32 -17.00
CA ASN A 32 -3.82 6.59 -17.84
C ASN A 32 -3.19 5.26 -18.30
N PRO A 33 -3.30 4.89 -19.58
CA PRO A 33 -2.74 3.64 -20.09
C PRO A 33 -1.21 3.70 -20.34
N GLU A 34 -0.59 4.87 -20.19
CA GLU A 34 0.83 5.13 -20.47
C GLU A 34 1.49 5.94 -19.33
N ALA A 35 1.17 5.61 -18.08
CA ALA A 35 1.66 6.26 -16.87
C ALA A 35 3.13 5.93 -16.51
N GLY A 36 3.81 5.10 -17.30
CA GLY A 36 5.20 4.69 -17.04
C GLY A 36 5.32 3.54 -16.03
N THR A 37 6.53 3.25 -15.54
CA THR A 37 6.72 2.17 -14.56
C THR A 37 6.20 2.60 -13.20
N GLY A 38 5.03 2.10 -12.78
CA GLY A 38 4.44 2.40 -11.47
C GLY A 38 5.29 1.92 -10.30
N LEU A 39 5.37 2.75 -9.26
CA LEU A 39 6.18 2.49 -8.05
C LEU A 39 5.43 2.71 -6.75
N ALA A 40 4.53 3.70 -6.71
CA ALA A 40 3.65 3.94 -5.57
C ALA A 40 2.39 4.70 -6.02
N ILE A 41 1.32 4.57 -5.24
CA ILE A 41 0.09 5.34 -5.43
C ILE A 41 -0.42 5.86 -4.08
N ALA A 42 -0.98 7.07 -4.10
CA ALA A 42 -1.64 7.66 -2.94
C ALA A 42 -2.92 8.38 -3.39
N VAL A 43 -3.79 8.68 -2.43
CA VAL A 43 -5.04 9.41 -2.65
C VAL A 43 -5.11 10.56 -1.65
N ALA A 44 -5.48 11.75 -2.10
CA ALA A 44 -5.73 12.94 -1.28
C ALA A 44 -6.48 14.01 -2.08
N ASP A 45 -7.20 14.91 -1.42
CA ASP A 45 -7.78 16.12 -2.05
C ASP A 45 -6.65 17.14 -2.30
N ILE A 46 -6.16 17.25 -3.54
CA ILE A 46 -4.99 18.05 -3.90
C ILE A 46 -5.36 19.52 -4.15
N ASP A 47 -6.57 19.78 -4.64
CA ASP A 47 -6.99 21.12 -5.06
C ASP A 47 -8.08 21.77 -4.19
N GLY A 48 -8.57 21.07 -3.18
CA GLY A 48 -9.48 21.58 -2.16
C GLY A 48 -10.94 21.56 -2.56
N ASP A 49 -11.31 20.77 -3.57
CA ASP A 49 -12.68 20.66 -4.04
C ASP A 49 -13.52 19.63 -3.23
N GLY A 50 -12.90 18.94 -2.28
CA GLY A 50 -13.51 17.95 -1.42
C GLY A 50 -13.61 16.55 -2.04
N LYS A 51 -13.05 16.33 -3.23
CA LYS A 51 -12.98 15.00 -3.87
C LYS A 51 -11.55 14.45 -3.78
N PRO A 52 -11.38 13.16 -3.44
CA PRO A 52 -10.05 12.58 -3.44
C PRO A 52 -9.49 12.45 -4.86
N ASP A 53 -8.28 12.95 -5.06
CA ASP A 53 -7.50 12.80 -6.29
C ASP A 53 -6.53 11.62 -6.21
N ILE A 54 -6.05 11.16 -7.37
CA ILE A 54 -5.05 10.09 -7.45
C ILE A 54 -3.67 10.69 -7.63
N ILE A 55 -2.70 10.30 -6.80
CA ILE A 55 -1.28 10.65 -6.94
C ILE A 55 -0.52 9.41 -7.43
N GLY A 56 0.01 9.48 -8.66
CA GLY A 56 0.82 8.41 -9.25
C GLY A 56 2.30 8.74 -9.18
N VAL A 57 3.10 7.81 -8.64
CA VAL A 57 4.57 7.87 -8.67
C VAL A 57 5.10 6.83 -9.63
N SER A 58 5.71 7.31 -10.73
CA SER A 58 6.44 6.48 -11.67
C SER A 58 7.94 6.58 -11.43
N ALA A 59 8.72 5.76 -12.14
CA ALA A 59 10.18 5.90 -12.18
C ALA A 59 10.63 7.26 -12.74
N ASP A 60 9.80 7.90 -13.57
CA ASP A 60 10.15 9.08 -14.36
C ASP A 60 9.57 10.38 -13.81
N ASP A 61 8.44 10.33 -13.11
CA ASP A 61 7.73 11.51 -12.60
C ASP A 61 6.81 11.22 -11.42
N VAL A 62 6.29 12.31 -10.85
CA VAL A 62 5.17 12.34 -9.90
C VAL A 62 4.09 13.22 -10.51
N ALA A 63 2.88 12.69 -10.63
CA ALA A 63 1.74 13.40 -11.19
C ALA A 63 0.49 13.11 -10.36
N TRP A 64 -0.47 14.03 -10.39
CA TRP A 64 -1.82 13.78 -9.86
C TRP A 64 -2.86 13.81 -10.98
N TYR A 65 -4.00 13.17 -10.72
CA TYR A 65 -5.12 13.04 -11.65
C TYR A 65 -6.37 13.59 -10.99
N GLU A 66 -6.89 14.69 -11.52
CA GLU A 66 -7.94 15.52 -10.93
C GLU A 66 -9.31 14.87 -11.02
N ASN A 67 -9.96 14.62 -9.88
CA ASN A 67 -11.30 14.05 -9.83
C ASN A 67 -12.36 15.09 -10.25
N PRO A 68 -13.36 14.78 -11.11
CA PRO A 68 -13.75 13.46 -11.61
C PRO A 68 -13.34 13.16 -13.05
N ASN A 69 -12.68 14.10 -13.73
CA ASN A 69 -12.34 13.94 -15.15
C ASN A 69 -10.99 13.24 -15.36
N TRP A 70 -10.24 13.05 -14.26
CA TRP A 70 -8.91 12.47 -14.16
C TRP A 70 -7.87 13.18 -15.03
N GLU A 71 -7.98 14.50 -15.15
CA GLU A 71 -7.01 15.32 -15.86
C GLU A 71 -5.65 15.25 -15.16
N ARG A 72 -4.61 14.90 -15.93
CA ARG A 72 -3.25 14.70 -15.38
C ARG A 72 -2.50 16.02 -15.23
N HIS A 73 -1.99 16.28 -14.04
CA HIS A 73 -1.14 17.41 -13.71
C HIS A 73 0.24 16.94 -13.21
N LEU A 74 1.31 17.50 -13.77
CA LEU A 74 2.67 17.15 -13.35
C LEU A 74 3.02 17.87 -12.05
N ILE A 75 3.36 17.12 -11.00
CA ILE A 75 3.88 17.66 -9.74
C ILE A 75 5.37 17.93 -9.88
N ALA A 76 6.13 16.90 -10.25
CA ALA A 76 7.58 16.96 -10.45
C ALA A 76 8.03 15.89 -11.44
N GLY A 77 9.08 16.18 -12.21
CA GLY A 77 9.78 15.16 -12.99
C GLY A 77 10.71 14.31 -12.12
N THR A 78 11.63 13.59 -12.75
CA THR A 78 12.67 12.83 -12.06
C THR A 78 13.56 13.78 -11.24
N LEU A 79 13.55 13.66 -9.91
CA LEU A 79 14.37 14.52 -9.04
C LEU A 79 15.84 14.07 -9.03
N LYS A 80 16.08 12.86 -8.52
CA LYS A 80 17.39 12.18 -8.46
C LYS A 80 17.11 10.70 -8.63
N GLY A 81 17.61 10.07 -9.71
CA GLY A 81 17.34 8.66 -9.96
C GLY A 81 15.84 8.31 -9.96
N SER A 82 15.49 7.06 -9.64
CA SER A 82 14.09 6.61 -9.60
C SER A 82 13.39 7.08 -8.31
N ASN A 83 12.14 7.51 -8.42
CA ASN A 83 11.23 7.62 -7.27
C ASN A 83 10.93 6.22 -6.69
N VAL A 84 10.31 6.11 -5.51
CA VAL A 84 9.96 4.79 -4.92
C VAL A 84 8.78 4.77 -3.95
N CYS A 85 8.51 5.86 -3.23
CA CYS A 85 7.37 5.93 -2.30
C CYS A 85 6.89 7.37 -2.11
N VAL A 86 5.63 7.54 -1.75
CA VAL A 86 5.00 8.85 -1.49
C VAL A 86 4.08 8.76 -0.26
N ALA A 87 3.92 9.87 0.45
CA ALA A 87 2.89 10.02 1.47
C ALA A 87 2.39 11.47 1.48
N ALA A 88 1.06 11.66 1.49
CA ALA A 88 0.41 12.96 1.53
C ALA A 88 0.05 13.37 2.97
N GLN A 89 0.25 14.64 3.32
CA GLN A 89 -0.09 15.21 4.64
C GLN A 89 -0.14 16.73 4.54
N ASP A 90 -1.14 17.37 5.15
CA ASP A 90 -1.13 18.82 5.39
C ASP A 90 -0.08 19.14 6.46
N LEU A 91 0.99 19.82 6.07
CA LEU A 91 2.13 20.12 6.94
C LEU A 91 2.11 21.55 7.48
N ASP A 92 1.50 22.50 6.77
CA ASP A 92 1.47 23.92 7.15
C ASP A 92 0.12 24.39 7.72
N GLY A 93 -0.88 23.51 7.73
CA GLY A 93 -2.19 23.72 8.33
C GLY A 93 -3.13 24.53 7.44
N ASP A 94 -2.86 24.61 6.13
CA ASP A 94 -3.73 25.32 5.19
C ASP A 94 -4.92 24.51 4.69
N GLY A 95 -5.04 23.25 5.13
CA GLY A 95 -6.13 22.34 4.81
C GLY A 95 -5.91 21.51 3.56
N LEU A 96 -4.76 21.63 2.90
CA LEU A 96 -4.41 20.88 1.70
C LEU A 96 -3.07 20.15 1.90
N PRO A 97 -2.87 19.01 1.22
CA PRO A 97 -1.72 18.17 1.46
C PRO A 97 -0.46 18.68 0.73
N GLU A 98 0.67 18.51 1.40
CA GLU A 98 1.99 18.36 0.79
C GLU A 98 2.34 16.89 0.60
N LEU A 99 3.37 16.62 -0.21
CA LEU A 99 3.85 15.27 -0.44
C LEU A 99 5.27 15.08 0.10
N ALA A 100 5.46 14.06 0.94
CA ALA A 100 6.78 13.47 1.13
C ALA A 100 7.04 12.47 0.01
N LEU A 101 8.24 12.51 -0.58
CA LEU A 101 8.66 11.63 -1.67
C LEU A 101 10.00 10.98 -1.35
N GLY A 102 10.05 9.65 -1.43
CA GLY A 102 11.29 8.89 -1.49
C GLY A 102 11.78 8.75 -2.93
N ALA A 103 13.04 9.10 -3.18
CA ALA A 103 13.68 9.04 -4.49
C ALA A 103 15.13 8.55 -4.43
N ASP A 104 15.82 8.58 -5.56
CA ASP A 104 17.17 8.04 -5.79
C ASP A 104 17.28 6.56 -5.44
N TRP A 105 16.24 5.80 -5.78
CA TRP A 105 16.15 4.38 -5.54
C TRP A 105 17.10 3.58 -6.43
N GLN A 106 17.95 2.78 -5.78
CA GLN A 106 18.98 1.98 -6.42
C GLN A 106 19.13 0.65 -5.68
N PHE A 107 18.45 -0.40 -6.17
CA PHE A 107 18.25 -1.67 -5.46
C PHE A 107 19.49 -2.26 -4.75
N ASN A 108 20.68 -2.22 -5.40
CA ASN A 108 21.91 -2.80 -4.84
C ASN A 108 22.90 -1.77 -4.25
N ASN A 109 22.60 -0.47 -4.31
CA ASN A 109 23.47 0.56 -3.76
C ASN A 109 23.09 0.84 -2.29
N THR A 110 23.85 0.26 -1.37
CA THR A 110 23.65 0.43 0.08
C THR A 110 24.65 1.40 0.70
N LYS A 111 25.57 1.97 -0.09
CA LYS A 111 26.64 2.87 0.39
C LYS A 111 26.25 4.34 0.30
N SER A 112 25.43 4.67 -0.69
CA SER A 112 25.08 6.04 -1.08
C SER A 112 23.74 6.05 -1.80
N GLY A 113 23.31 7.23 -2.25
CA GLY A 113 22.02 7.44 -2.88
C GLY A 113 20.88 7.40 -1.87
N GLY A 114 19.66 7.27 -2.38
CA GLY A 114 18.42 7.40 -1.62
C GLY A 114 18.22 8.81 -1.07
N SER A 115 17.00 9.32 -1.18
CA SER A 115 16.67 10.69 -0.79
C SER A 115 15.23 10.83 -0.35
N ILE A 116 14.99 11.77 0.56
CA ILE A 116 13.65 12.19 0.98
C ILE A 116 13.49 13.67 0.62
N HIS A 117 12.36 14.00 0.02
CA HIS A 117 11.97 15.34 -0.38
C HIS A 117 10.58 15.68 0.16
N ILE A 118 10.34 16.96 0.43
CA ILE A 118 8.98 17.52 0.59
C ILE A 118 8.67 18.33 -0.67
N LEU A 119 7.54 18.01 -1.28
CA LEU A 119 6.99 18.73 -2.42
C LEU A 119 5.82 19.55 -1.92
N HIS A 120 5.83 20.85 -2.18
CA HIS A 120 4.76 21.76 -1.79
C HIS A 120 4.34 22.65 -2.95
N ARG A 121 3.04 22.84 -3.09
CA ARG A 121 2.44 23.57 -4.20
C ARG A 121 2.64 25.08 -4.07
N GLY A 122 2.44 25.77 -5.19
CA GLY A 122 2.18 27.21 -5.19
C GLY A 122 0.70 27.50 -4.97
N GLN A 123 0.25 28.69 -5.39
CA GLN A 123 -1.17 29.06 -5.32
C GLN A 123 -2.08 28.21 -6.22
N ASP A 124 -1.53 27.67 -7.32
CA ASP A 124 -2.24 26.78 -8.23
C ASP A 124 -1.58 25.38 -8.17
N PRO A 125 -2.30 24.35 -7.67
CA PRO A 125 -1.77 22.97 -7.57
C PRO A 125 -1.49 22.33 -8.93
N ARG A 126 -1.99 22.91 -10.02
CA ARG A 126 -1.79 22.45 -11.41
C ARG A 126 -0.44 22.88 -11.99
N GLN A 127 0.26 23.82 -11.33
CA GLN A 127 1.64 24.17 -11.70
C GLN A 127 2.64 23.21 -11.04
N PRO A 128 3.85 23.03 -11.60
CA PRO A 128 4.90 22.24 -10.97
C PRO A 128 5.20 22.70 -9.54
N TRP A 129 5.41 21.74 -8.64
CA TRP A 129 5.57 21.99 -7.21
C TRP A 129 7.01 22.37 -6.87
N ASN A 130 7.18 23.10 -5.77
CA ASN A 130 8.49 23.38 -5.21
C ASN A 130 8.99 22.12 -4.50
N VAL A 131 10.29 21.86 -4.63
CA VAL A 131 10.95 20.67 -4.07
C VAL A 131 11.95 21.09 -3.02
N ARG A 132 11.77 20.60 -1.80
CA ARG A 132 12.72 20.73 -0.70
C ARG A 132 13.41 19.41 -0.42
N ASP A 133 14.72 19.36 -0.60
CA ASP A 133 15.54 18.22 -0.14
C ASP A 133 15.57 18.19 1.40
N LEU A 134 15.19 17.05 2.02
CA LEU A 134 15.30 16.86 3.46
C LEU A 134 16.58 16.13 3.85
N LEU A 135 16.80 14.94 3.29
CA LEU A 135 17.98 14.13 3.63
C LEU A 135 18.35 13.16 2.51
N ALA A 136 19.54 12.58 2.65
CA ALA A 136 20.01 11.46 1.85
C ALA A 136 20.38 10.29 2.75
N TRP A 137 19.80 9.13 2.46
CA TRP A 137 20.09 7.87 3.15
C TRP A 137 19.97 6.72 2.16
N PRO A 138 20.93 5.79 2.08
CA PRO A 138 20.87 4.73 1.08
C PRO A 138 19.65 3.83 1.30
N SER A 139 19.13 3.28 0.21
CA SER A 139 18.07 2.26 0.23
C SER A 139 16.71 2.74 0.76
N ILE A 140 16.39 4.04 0.75
CA ILE A 140 15.02 4.55 1.03
C ILE A 140 14.00 3.78 0.20
N HIS A 141 12.92 3.30 0.81
CA HIS A 141 11.98 2.39 0.14
C HIS A 141 10.50 2.60 0.52
N ARG A 142 10.21 2.88 1.80
CA ARG A 142 8.85 3.20 2.26
C ARG A 142 8.85 4.36 3.23
N ILE A 143 7.77 5.12 3.20
CA ILE A 143 7.49 6.22 4.11
C ILE A 143 6.01 6.22 4.50
N ARG A 144 5.70 6.77 5.67
CA ARG A 144 4.32 6.92 6.16
C ARG A 144 4.23 8.01 7.22
N TRP A 145 3.15 8.79 7.22
CA TRP A 145 2.85 9.73 8.29
C TRP A 145 2.21 9.02 9.47
N ALA A 146 2.67 9.33 10.68
CA ALA A 146 2.05 8.87 11.91
C ALA A 146 2.41 9.78 13.09
N ASP A 147 1.45 10.14 13.92
CA ASP A 147 1.70 10.80 15.21
C ASP A 147 2.16 9.76 16.24
N PHE A 148 3.43 9.33 16.11
CA PHE A 148 3.98 8.22 16.89
C PHE A 148 4.41 8.66 18.29
N ASN A 149 4.67 9.96 18.50
CA ASN A 149 4.96 10.52 19.81
C ASN A 149 3.71 11.02 20.57
N ALA A 150 2.54 11.05 19.91
CA ALA A 150 1.25 11.50 20.43
C ALA A 150 1.23 12.98 20.85
N ASP A 151 1.95 13.85 20.12
CA ASP A 151 1.98 15.31 20.34
C ASP A 151 0.98 16.07 19.44
N GLY A 152 0.26 15.36 18.58
CA GLY A 152 -0.71 15.92 17.64
C GLY A 152 -0.12 16.35 16.30
N LYS A 153 1.18 16.18 16.07
CA LYS A 153 1.85 16.45 14.79
C LYS A 153 2.46 15.16 14.23
N PRO A 154 1.96 14.66 13.09
CA PRO A 154 2.52 13.44 12.49
C PRO A 154 4.00 13.56 12.14
N GLU A 155 4.78 12.55 12.51
CA GLU A 155 6.14 12.35 12.00
C GLU A 155 6.12 11.61 10.66
N LEU A 156 7.13 11.88 9.82
CA LEU A 156 7.41 11.03 8.67
C LEU A 156 8.21 9.82 9.15
N ILE A 157 7.58 8.66 9.22
CA ILE A 157 8.25 7.39 9.49
C ILE A 157 8.90 6.91 8.20
N VAL A 158 10.20 6.60 8.26
CA VAL A 158 11.02 6.22 7.12
C VAL A 158 11.58 4.82 7.32
N ALA A 159 11.38 3.98 6.32
CA ALA A 159 11.88 2.61 6.25
C ALA A 159 12.76 2.42 4.99
N PRO A 160 14.09 2.51 5.14
CA PRO A 160 15.00 2.01 4.12
C PRO A 160 14.91 0.49 4.05
N LEU A 161 14.93 -0.07 2.83
CA LEU A 161 14.84 -1.52 2.62
C LEU A 161 16.02 -2.22 3.30
N LYS A 162 17.25 -1.76 3.05
CA LYS A 162 18.47 -2.49 3.40
C LYS A 162 19.36 -1.67 4.33
N GLY A 163 20.09 -2.37 5.21
CA GLY A 163 21.12 -1.76 6.05
C GLY A 163 22.19 -1.04 5.25
N LYS A 164 22.63 0.11 5.75
CA LYS A 164 23.72 0.88 5.13
C LYS A 164 24.99 0.03 5.10
N ASP A 165 25.66 0.05 3.96
CA ASP A 165 26.87 -0.73 3.67
C ASP A 165 26.68 -2.26 3.82
N SER A 166 25.44 -2.77 3.76
CA SER A 166 25.15 -4.21 3.70
C SER A 166 25.56 -4.80 2.35
N THR A 167 25.84 -6.09 2.32
CA THR A 167 26.44 -6.77 1.17
C THR A 167 25.46 -7.70 0.44
N PRO A 168 25.49 -7.73 -0.90
CA PRO A 168 24.69 -8.67 -1.68
C PRO A 168 25.16 -10.13 -1.45
N PRO A 169 24.33 -11.14 -1.79
CA PRO A 169 23.06 -11.00 -2.50
C PRO A 169 21.87 -10.64 -1.61
N TYR A 170 21.98 -10.82 -0.29
CA TYR A 170 20.82 -10.82 0.58
C TYR A 170 20.76 -9.70 1.62
N HIS A 171 21.87 -8.98 1.85
CA HIS A 171 21.89 -7.77 2.70
C HIS A 171 21.50 -7.98 4.16
N ILE A 172 21.84 -9.14 4.74
CA ILE A 172 21.57 -9.48 6.15
C ILE A 172 22.77 -9.31 7.09
N ASP A 173 23.91 -8.92 6.56
CA ASP A 173 25.09 -8.64 7.37
C ASP A 173 24.94 -7.37 8.22
N LYS A 174 23.95 -6.52 7.90
CA LYS A 174 23.64 -5.29 8.61
C LYS A 174 22.14 -4.99 8.60
N ALA A 175 21.60 -4.69 9.77
CA ALA A 175 20.23 -4.24 9.94
C ALA A 175 19.99 -2.86 9.30
N THR A 176 18.75 -2.62 8.89
CA THR A 176 18.31 -1.29 8.45
C THR A 176 17.94 -0.41 9.63
N ARG A 177 18.09 0.90 9.45
CA ARG A 177 17.67 1.91 10.42
C ARG A 177 16.27 2.36 10.05
N LEU A 178 15.28 2.01 10.86
CA LEU A 178 13.97 2.66 10.85
C LEU A 178 14.08 3.95 11.67
N PHE A 179 13.59 5.07 11.14
CA PHE A 179 13.68 6.36 11.81
C PHE A 179 12.47 7.24 11.52
N ALA A 180 12.19 8.20 12.41
CA ALA A 180 11.19 9.24 12.23
C ALA A 180 11.87 10.57 11.90
N LEU A 181 11.23 11.36 11.04
CA LEU A 181 11.54 12.78 10.83
C LEU A 181 10.42 13.62 11.44
N HIS A 182 10.81 14.44 12.41
CA HIS A 182 9.92 15.34 13.14
C HIS A 182 9.79 16.65 12.37
N SER A 183 8.56 16.96 11.94
CA SER A 183 8.24 18.20 11.24
C SER A 183 8.38 19.40 12.19
N PRO A 184 9.11 20.46 11.81
CA PRO A 184 9.16 21.70 12.58
C PRO A 184 7.89 22.55 12.35
N ASP A 185 7.75 23.65 13.09
CA ASP A 185 6.62 24.58 12.91
C ASP A 185 6.62 25.24 11.51
N LYS A 186 7.80 25.35 10.90
CA LYS A 186 7.96 25.85 9.53
C LYS A 186 8.56 24.76 8.64
N PRO A 187 7.74 23.81 8.15
CA PRO A 187 8.20 22.58 7.50
C PRO A 187 8.97 22.80 6.19
N PHE A 188 8.93 24.01 5.62
CA PHE A 188 9.65 24.39 4.39
C PHE A 188 10.91 25.24 4.62
N GLU A 189 11.11 25.76 5.84
CA GLU A 189 12.23 26.65 6.17
C GLU A 189 13.22 25.99 7.15
N GLU A 190 12.69 25.29 8.16
CA GLU A 190 13.46 24.83 9.31
C GLU A 190 13.94 23.39 9.14
N PRO A 191 15.10 23.01 9.72
CA PRO A 191 15.60 21.65 9.64
C PRO A 191 14.70 20.67 10.43
N TRP A 192 14.46 19.50 9.84
CA TRP A 192 13.72 18.41 10.48
C TRP A 192 14.64 17.62 11.42
N ARG A 193 14.11 17.16 12.55
CA ARG A 193 14.89 16.36 13.52
C ARG A 193 14.69 14.87 13.27
N GLU A 194 15.79 14.11 13.22
CA GLU A 194 15.76 12.66 13.14
C GLU A 194 15.65 11.99 14.50
N GLU A 195 14.91 10.89 14.58
CA GLU A 195 14.89 9.96 15.71
C GLU A 195 14.97 8.52 15.22
N THR A 196 15.97 7.76 15.68
CA THR A 196 16.05 6.32 15.38
C THR A 196 14.98 5.56 16.15
N LEU A 197 14.19 4.74 15.43
CA LEU A 197 13.13 3.92 16.02
C LEU A 197 13.58 2.48 16.24
N ASN A 198 14.35 1.92 15.29
CA ASN A 198 14.83 0.53 15.35
C ASN A 198 16.05 0.32 14.43
N GLU A 199 17.00 -0.53 14.86
CA GLU A 199 18.18 -0.93 14.07
C GLU A 199 18.45 -2.45 14.17
N SER A 200 17.40 -3.25 14.25
CA SER A 200 17.49 -4.71 14.42
C SER A 200 16.93 -5.53 13.26
N LEU A 201 16.20 -4.90 12.31
CA LEU A 201 15.48 -5.60 11.24
C LEU A 201 16.26 -5.61 9.92
N HIS A 202 16.02 -6.63 9.08
CA HIS A 202 16.66 -6.77 7.77
C HIS A 202 15.65 -6.85 6.64
N VAL A 203 15.93 -6.14 5.54
CA VAL A 203 15.09 -6.09 4.34
C VAL A 203 13.64 -5.73 4.71
N VAL A 204 13.45 -4.53 5.24
CA VAL A 204 12.12 -4.02 5.63
C VAL A 204 11.40 -3.50 4.39
N HIS A 205 10.43 -4.27 3.89
CA HIS A 205 9.81 -3.98 2.61
C HIS A 205 8.55 -3.10 2.71
N ASN A 206 7.77 -3.22 3.79
CA ASN A 206 6.66 -2.33 4.08
C ASN A 206 6.55 -1.93 5.56
N LEU A 207 5.91 -0.79 5.80
CA LEU A 207 5.58 -0.23 7.09
C LEU A 207 4.14 0.31 7.10
N TRP A 208 3.38 -0.06 8.12
CA TRP A 208 2.03 0.42 8.37
C TRP A 208 1.92 1.08 9.73
N ALA A 209 1.09 2.12 9.83
CA ALA A 209 0.76 2.77 11.10
C ALA A 209 -0.70 2.45 11.39
N SER A 210 -0.95 1.75 12.50
CA SER A 210 -2.29 1.43 12.97
C SER A 210 -2.59 2.23 14.23
N VAL A 211 -3.75 2.88 14.26
CA VAL A 211 -4.23 3.62 15.43
C VAL A 211 -5.07 2.67 16.27
N GLY A 212 -4.55 2.25 17.41
CA GLY A 212 -5.28 1.41 18.36
C GLY A 212 -6.11 2.23 19.36
N GLN A 213 -6.66 1.54 20.36
CA GLN A 213 -7.39 2.17 21.46
C GLN A 213 -6.62 3.34 22.10
N LYS A 214 -7.35 4.41 22.48
CA LYS A 214 -6.83 5.66 23.06
C LYS A 214 -5.89 6.45 22.14
N ASN A 215 -6.08 6.35 20.82
CA ASN A 215 -5.28 7.03 19.80
C ASN A 215 -3.79 6.68 19.86
N ARG A 216 -3.44 5.49 20.38
CA ARG A 216 -2.04 5.06 20.42
C ARG A 216 -1.67 4.45 19.07
N VAL A 217 -0.65 5.03 18.44
CA VAL A 217 -0.07 4.51 17.21
C VAL A 217 0.81 3.30 17.50
N THR A 218 0.59 2.22 16.75
CA THR A 218 1.50 1.08 16.61
C THR A 218 2.04 1.09 15.19
N LEU A 219 3.36 1.07 15.04
CA LEU A 219 4.00 0.86 13.73
C LEU A 219 4.22 -0.63 13.52
N LEU A 220 3.84 -1.16 12.36
CA LEU A 220 4.10 -2.53 11.95
C LEU A 220 5.11 -2.52 10.81
N ALA A 221 6.19 -3.28 10.94
CA ALA A 221 7.21 -3.46 9.90
C ALA A 221 7.17 -4.90 9.39
N ALA A 222 7.09 -5.06 8.06
CA ALA A 222 7.28 -6.34 7.37
C ALA A 222 8.74 -6.47 6.93
N SER A 223 9.43 -7.48 7.46
CA SER A 223 10.85 -7.74 7.21
C SER A 223 11.15 -9.23 7.11
N LEU A 224 12.42 -9.59 6.92
CA LEU A 224 12.87 -10.99 6.91
C LEU A 224 12.65 -11.71 8.24
N GLU A 225 12.64 -10.97 9.35
CA GLU A 225 12.29 -11.48 10.68
C GLU A 225 10.81 -11.85 10.79
N GLY A 226 9.95 -11.23 9.98
CA GLY A 226 8.50 -11.35 9.99
C GLY A 226 7.80 -10.01 10.18
N ILE A 227 6.74 -9.99 10.99
CA ILE A 227 5.97 -8.79 11.31
C ILE A 227 6.36 -8.33 12.71
N THR A 228 7.00 -7.16 12.79
CA THR A 228 7.44 -6.55 14.06
C THR A 228 6.60 -5.31 14.37
N ALA A 229 6.04 -5.24 15.57
CA ALA A 229 5.39 -4.05 16.09
C ALA A 229 6.39 -3.15 16.83
N LEU A 230 6.28 -1.84 16.63
CA LEU A 230 6.97 -0.82 17.42
C LEU A 230 5.91 0.04 18.11
N VAL A 231 6.09 0.23 19.42
CA VAL A 231 5.21 1.04 20.26
C VAL A 231 6.05 1.99 21.10
N ARG A 232 5.65 3.27 21.15
CA ARG A 232 6.19 4.21 22.12
C ARG A 232 5.45 4.07 23.45
N THR A 233 6.20 3.83 24.51
CA THR A 233 5.68 3.79 25.88
C THR A 233 5.35 5.20 26.38
N PRO A 234 4.50 5.35 27.41
CA PRO A 234 4.26 6.66 28.03
C PRO A 234 5.52 7.33 28.60
N ALA A 235 6.59 6.58 28.86
CA ALA A 235 7.88 7.10 29.29
C ALA A 235 8.74 7.64 28.13
N GLY A 236 8.27 7.51 26.88
CA GLY A 236 8.98 7.92 25.67
C GLY A 236 9.88 6.84 25.07
N GLU A 237 10.09 5.71 25.75
CA GLU A 237 10.89 4.58 25.25
C GLU A 237 10.18 3.87 24.11
N ILE A 238 10.93 3.45 23.10
CA ILE A 238 10.43 2.66 21.97
C ILE A 238 10.68 1.19 22.26
N GLN A 239 9.62 0.39 22.20
CA GLN A 239 9.69 -1.06 22.35
C GLN A 239 9.37 -1.73 21.01
N SER A 240 10.06 -2.83 20.72
CA SER A 240 9.81 -3.65 19.53
C SER A 240 9.44 -5.06 19.93
N GLU A 241 8.41 -5.62 19.29
CA GLU A 241 7.91 -6.97 19.55
C GLU A 241 7.66 -7.70 18.22
N LEU A 242 8.19 -8.91 18.09
CA LEU A 242 7.93 -9.75 16.93
C LEU A 242 6.56 -10.44 17.11
N LEU A 243 5.59 -10.07 16.28
CA LEU A 243 4.22 -10.60 16.34
C LEU A 243 4.10 -11.96 15.63
N ALA A 244 4.73 -12.06 14.47
CA ALA A 244 4.70 -13.26 13.65
C ALA A 244 6.01 -13.40 12.87
N ARG A 245 6.46 -14.65 12.65
CA ARG A 245 7.67 -14.93 11.86
C ARG A 245 7.48 -14.86 10.35
N GLY A 246 6.25 -14.67 9.86
CA GLY A 246 5.94 -14.72 8.43
C GLY A 246 6.10 -16.13 7.83
N HIS A 247 6.56 -16.18 6.59
CA HIS A 247 6.84 -17.43 5.88
C HIS A 247 7.85 -18.31 6.65
N PRO A 248 7.56 -19.59 6.90
CA PRO A 248 8.30 -20.41 7.87
C PRO A 248 9.62 -20.99 7.34
N GLU A 249 9.98 -20.74 6.08
CA GLU A 249 11.25 -21.21 5.53
C GLU A 249 12.45 -20.52 6.18
N ALA A 250 13.63 -21.07 5.96
CA ALA A 250 14.86 -20.39 6.28
C ALA A 250 15.04 -19.18 5.36
N PHE A 251 15.73 -18.18 5.89
CA PHE A 251 16.29 -17.10 5.10
C PHE A 251 17.01 -17.64 3.83
N PRO A 252 16.84 -17.01 2.65
CA PRO A 252 16.16 -15.73 2.38
C PRO A 252 14.65 -15.82 2.08
N ASN A 253 14.04 -17.00 2.15
CA ASN A 253 12.64 -17.19 1.82
C ASN A 253 11.70 -17.06 3.04
N SER A 254 12.15 -16.36 4.09
CA SER A 254 11.44 -16.21 5.35
C SER A 254 10.75 -14.85 5.45
N GLY A 255 9.89 -14.69 6.46
CA GLY A 255 9.39 -13.38 6.84
C GLY A 255 8.22 -12.88 6.00
N ALA A 256 8.06 -11.56 5.97
CA ALA A 256 6.94 -10.86 5.34
C ALA A 256 7.44 -9.72 4.43
N GLY A 257 6.71 -9.46 3.35
CA GLY A 257 7.00 -8.39 2.38
C GLY A 257 6.04 -7.22 2.44
N GLU A 258 4.76 -7.49 2.69
CA GLU A 258 3.72 -6.47 2.79
C GLU A 258 3.01 -6.58 4.14
N ILE A 259 2.50 -5.47 4.67
CA ILE A 259 1.70 -5.49 5.90
C ILE A 259 0.70 -4.34 5.92
N LYS A 260 -0.56 -4.64 6.23
CA LYS A 260 -1.62 -3.68 6.55
C LYS A 260 -2.60 -4.28 7.55
N VAL A 261 -3.31 -3.42 8.26
CA VAL A 261 -4.33 -3.80 9.24
C VAL A 261 -5.70 -3.53 8.64
N GLY A 262 -6.60 -4.50 8.73
CA GLY A 262 -8.03 -4.35 8.48
C GLY A 262 -8.82 -4.73 9.73
N GLU A 263 -10.14 -4.62 9.66
CA GLU A 263 -11.03 -4.92 10.78
C GLU A 263 -12.13 -5.89 10.36
N TYR A 264 -12.27 -6.98 11.11
CA TYR A 264 -13.51 -7.74 11.13
C TYR A 264 -14.43 -7.08 12.15
N ASN A 265 -15.70 -6.84 11.78
CA ASN A 265 -16.76 -6.29 12.65
C ASN A 265 -16.47 -4.97 13.39
N LYS A 266 -15.51 -4.15 12.91
CA LYS A 266 -15.07 -2.87 13.50
C LYS A 266 -14.45 -2.95 14.90
N GLU A 267 -14.24 -4.15 15.42
CA GLU A 267 -13.66 -4.37 16.75
C GLU A 267 -12.48 -5.35 16.72
N THR A 268 -12.45 -6.25 15.72
CA THR A 268 -11.51 -7.35 15.66
C THR A 268 -10.44 -7.08 14.61
N PRO A 269 -9.20 -6.72 14.98
CA PRO A 269 -8.16 -6.42 13.99
C PRO A 269 -7.71 -7.70 13.27
N LEU A 270 -7.51 -7.57 11.96
CA LEU A 270 -6.89 -8.55 11.09
C LEU A 270 -5.58 -8.00 10.54
N LEU A 271 -4.59 -8.86 10.28
CA LEU A 271 -3.39 -8.45 9.54
C LEU A 271 -3.38 -9.11 8.17
N GLY A 272 -3.15 -8.32 7.13
CA GLY A 272 -2.91 -8.80 5.77
C GLY A 272 -1.43 -8.72 5.45
N SER A 273 -0.89 -9.73 4.76
CA SER A 273 0.52 -9.81 4.42
C SER A 273 0.73 -10.52 3.07
N ILE A 274 1.82 -10.14 2.39
CA ILE A 274 2.37 -10.92 1.27
C ILE A 274 3.66 -11.58 1.73
N GLU A 275 3.76 -12.89 1.54
CA GLU A 275 4.84 -13.68 2.12
C GLU A 275 5.45 -14.71 1.15
N PRO A 276 6.79 -14.88 1.19
CA PRO A 276 7.78 -13.92 1.67
C PRO A 276 7.85 -12.66 0.76
N TRP A 277 8.91 -11.86 0.86
CA TRP A 277 9.13 -10.66 0.04
C TRP A 277 9.01 -10.92 -1.48
N HIS A 278 8.18 -10.12 -2.18
CA HIS A 278 7.89 -10.21 -3.63
C HIS A 278 7.43 -11.60 -4.08
N ALA A 279 6.72 -12.34 -3.23
CA ALA A 279 6.47 -13.75 -3.44
C ALA A 279 5.03 -14.08 -3.85
N HIS A 280 4.54 -15.24 -3.41
CA HIS A 280 3.41 -15.95 -4.00
C HIS A 280 2.24 -16.17 -3.02
N GLN A 281 2.41 -15.87 -1.73
CA GLN A 281 1.35 -16.09 -0.74
C GLN A 281 0.69 -14.78 -0.32
N ALA A 282 -0.65 -14.75 -0.39
CA ALA A 282 -1.46 -13.84 0.40
C ALA A 282 -1.79 -14.52 1.73
N VAL A 283 -1.58 -13.80 2.82
CA VAL A 283 -1.68 -14.32 4.18
C VAL A 283 -2.55 -13.39 5.02
N VAL A 284 -3.49 -13.98 5.76
CA VAL A 284 -4.29 -13.30 6.77
C VAL A 284 -3.87 -13.83 8.14
N TYR A 285 -3.67 -12.92 9.09
CA TYR A 285 -3.52 -13.26 10.49
C TYR A 285 -4.77 -12.91 11.27
N THR A 286 -5.31 -13.87 12.02
CA THR A 286 -6.44 -13.69 12.93
C THR A 286 -5.99 -13.78 14.38
N PRO A 287 -6.62 -13.08 15.32
CA PRO A 287 -6.29 -13.21 16.74
C PRO A 287 -6.72 -14.58 17.28
N LEU A 288 -5.84 -15.27 18.01
CA LEU A 288 -6.13 -16.45 18.81
C LEU A 288 -6.90 -16.00 20.07
N GLN A 289 -8.21 -16.28 20.14
CA GLN A 289 -9.16 -15.95 21.23
C GLN A 289 -8.60 -15.11 22.40
N GLY A 290 -9.05 -13.86 22.49
CA GLY A 290 -8.72 -12.95 23.59
C GLY A 290 -8.97 -11.51 23.18
N ASP A 291 -9.98 -10.94 23.81
CA ASP A 291 -10.50 -9.56 23.83
C ASP A 291 -9.69 -8.51 23.04
N GLY A 292 -10.39 -7.79 22.15
CA GLY A 292 -9.84 -6.75 21.28
C GLY A 292 -8.79 -5.84 21.92
N GLY A 293 -7.84 -5.43 21.09
CA GLY A 293 -6.69 -4.62 21.49
C GLY A 293 -5.77 -4.37 20.30
N PRO A 294 -4.75 -3.50 20.42
CA PRO A 294 -3.83 -3.22 19.32
C PRO A 294 -3.02 -4.47 18.95
N PRO A 295 -2.52 -4.59 17.70
CA PRO A 295 -1.93 -5.83 17.23
C PRO A 295 -0.80 -6.42 18.06
N ALA A 296 -0.04 -5.58 18.77
CA ALA A 296 1.04 -5.99 19.64
C ALA A 296 0.62 -6.81 20.87
N SER A 297 -0.65 -6.73 21.29
CA SER A 297 -1.14 -7.48 22.46
C SER A 297 -1.82 -8.81 22.13
N LEU A 298 -1.84 -9.20 20.85
CA LEU A 298 -2.57 -10.38 20.37
C LEU A 298 -1.61 -11.50 19.96
N HIS A 299 -2.02 -12.75 20.19
CA HIS A 299 -1.40 -13.91 19.58
C HIS A 299 -2.06 -14.16 18.22
N TRP A 300 -1.26 -14.36 17.18
CA TRP A 300 -1.75 -14.41 15.81
C TRP A 300 -1.72 -15.83 15.23
N GLU A 301 -2.83 -16.26 14.65
CA GLU A 301 -2.92 -17.46 13.83
C GLU A 301 -2.72 -17.08 12.36
N ARG A 302 -1.86 -17.83 11.66
CA ARG A 302 -1.48 -17.54 10.27
C ARG A 302 -2.29 -18.39 9.30
N HIS A 303 -2.99 -17.76 8.37
CA HIS A 303 -3.78 -18.41 7.33
C HIS A 303 -3.28 -18.01 5.95
N VAL A 304 -2.90 -18.99 5.11
CA VAL A 304 -2.57 -18.73 3.70
C VAL A 304 -3.88 -18.74 2.92
N VAL A 305 -4.30 -17.58 2.41
CA VAL A 305 -5.56 -17.43 1.65
C VAL A 305 -5.38 -17.62 0.15
N ASP A 306 -4.15 -17.41 -0.36
CA ASP A 306 -3.75 -17.77 -1.71
C ASP A 306 -2.26 -18.13 -1.75
N ASP A 307 -1.86 -19.08 -2.59
CA ASP A 307 -0.48 -19.55 -2.83
C ASP A 307 -0.08 -19.54 -4.32
N ARG A 308 -0.86 -18.84 -5.13
CA ARG A 308 -0.81 -18.88 -6.60
C ARG A 308 -0.32 -17.58 -7.23
N LEU A 309 -0.04 -16.57 -6.41
CA LEU A 309 0.37 -15.25 -6.88
C LEU A 309 1.78 -15.29 -7.47
N ALA A 310 2.09 -14.27 -8.27
CA ALA A 310 3.43 -14.02 -8.76
C ALA A 310 3.79 -12.55 -8.61
N GLY A 311 4.80 -12.28 -7.77
CA GLY A 311 5.18 -10.93 -7.43
C GLY A 311 4.06 -10.18 -6.71
N GLY A 312 3.47 -10.81 -5.67
CA GLY A 312 2.55 -10.10 -4.77
C GLY A 312 3.25 -8.86 -4.19
N HIS A 313 2.56 -7.71 -4.23
CA HIS A 313 3.19 -6.43 -3.91
C HIS A 313 2.24 -5.36 -3.36
N ALA A 314 0.94 -5.52 -3.56
CA ALA A 314 -0.05 -4.60 -3.04
C ALA A 314 -1.05 -5.34 -2.17
N ILE A 315 -1.38 -4.77 -1.01
CA ILE A 315 -2.54 -5.16 -0.22
C ILE A 315 -3.28 -3.91 0.25
N TYR A 316 -4.59 -4.04 0.44
CA TYR A 316 -5.44 -3.03 1.09
C TYR A 316 -6.62 -3.73 1.77
N TRP A 317 -7.24 -3.08 2.74
CA TRP A 317 -8.43 -3.56 3.43
C TRP A 317 -9.55 -2.56 3.23
N ALA A 318 -10.73 -3.05 2.85
CA ALA A 318 -11.94 -2.24 2.75
C ALA A 318 -13.19 -3.13 2.76
N ASP A 319 -14.24 -2.64 3.40
CA ASP A 319 -15.61 -3.17 3.37
C ASP A 319 -16.25 -2.87 1.99
N PHE A 320 -15.99 -3.72 0.99
CA PHE A 320 -16.43 -3.49 -0.39
C PHE A 320 -17.91 -3.78 -0.59
N ASP A 321 -18.45 -4.75 0.15
CA ASP A 321 -19.85 -5.17 0.05
C ASP A 321 -20.78 -4.53 1.11
N GLY A 322 -20.22 -3.85 2.10
CA GLY A 322 -20.97 -3.08 3.09
C GLY A 322 -21.49 -3.93 4.26
N ASP A 323 -20.96 -5.14 4.47
CA ASP A 323 -21.38 -6.03 5.56
C ASP A 323 -20.78 -5.67 6.94
N GLY A 324 -19.80 -4.76 6.95
CA GLY A 324 -19.14 -4.25 8.14
C GLY A 324 -17.86 -5.00 8.55
N ALA A 325 -17.42 -5.98 7.77
CA ALA A 325 -16.07 -6.52 7.79
C ALA A 325 -15.27 -5.96 6.60
N ASP A 326 -13.95 -5.84 6.77
CA ASP A 326 -13.07 -5.51 5.66
C ASP A 326 -12.67 -6.77 4.89
N GLU A 327 -12.72 -6.71 3.56
CA GLU A 327 -12.12 -7.70 2.68
C GLU A 327 -10.68 -7.35 2.34
N LEU A 328 -9.87 -8.38 2.06
CA LEU A 328 -8.49 -8.21 1.67
C LEU A 328 -8.37 -8.03 0.15
N LEU A 329 -8.00 -6.83 -0.31
CA LEU A 329 -7.51 -6.59 -1.66
C LEU A 329 -6.06 -7.06 -1.78
N VAL A 330 -5.73 -7.78 -2.85
CA VAL A 330 -4.37 -8.23 -3.17
C VAL A 330 -4.03 -7.97 -4.63
N GLY A 331 -2.90 -7.30 -4.85
CA GLY A 331 -2.30 -7.05 -6.16
C GLY A 331 -0.97 -7.77 -6.36
N PHE A 332 -0.76 -8.23 -7.60
CA PHE A 332 0.39 -9.02 -8.01
C PHE A 332 0.79 -8.71 -9.46
N ARG A 333 2.09 -8.61 -9.72
CA ARG A 333 2.60 -7.89 -10.91
C ARG A 333 3.36 -8.71 -11.94
N ASP A 334 3.78 -9.94 -11.63
CA ASP A 334 4.70 -10.66 -12.50
C ASP A 334 3.98 -11.43 -13.61
N LYS A 335 4.37 -11.18 -14.86
CA LYS A 335 3.77 -11.75 -16.09
C LYS A 335 3.90 -13.28 -16.24
N ALA A 336 4.70 -13.93 -15.40
CA ALA A 336 5.11 -15.33 -15.57
C ALA A 336 5.09 -16.12 -14.24
N GLY A 337 4.01 -15.95 -13.47
CA GLY A 337 3.68 -16.87 -12.40
C GLY A 337 3.34 -18.27 -12.92
N PRO A 338 3.60 -19.35 -12.16
CA PRO A 338 3.21 -20.69 -12.57
C PRO A 338 1.69 -20.92 -12.64
N LYS A 339 0.84 -19.96 -12.21
CA LYS A 339 -0.59 -20.22 -11.98
C LYS A 339 -1.59 -19.11 -12.35
N GLU A 340 -1.23 -17.81 -12.35
CA GLU A 340 -2.16 -16.68 -12.63
C GLU A 340 -1.49 -15.54 -13.42
N LEU A 341 -2.27 -14.80 -14.22
CA LEU A 341 -1.83 -13.56 -14.87
C LEU A 341 -1.85 -12.42 -13.86
N PRO A 342 -0.92 -11.44 -13.96
CA PRO A 342 -0.89 -10.30 -13.04
C PRO A 342 -2.24 -9.59 -12.94
N GLY A 343 -2.64 -9.16 -11.75
CA GLY A 343 -3.98 -8.61 -11.56
C GLY A 343 -4.28 -8.13 -10.15
N LEU A 344 -5.57 -8.15 -9.84
CA LEU A 344 -6.17 -7.80 -8.56
C LEU A 344 -7.19 -8.87 -8.16
N ASN A 345 -7.10 -9.33 -6.92
CA ASN A 345 -8.09 -10.22 -6.31
C ASN A 345 -8.59 -9.59 -5.01
N VAL A 346 -9.86 -9.81 -4.67
CA VAL A 346 -10.40 -9.55 -3.33
C VAL A 346 -10.71 -10.88 -2.65
N TYR A 347 -10.40 -11.00 -1.37
CA TYR A 347 -10.74 -12.16 -0.54
C TYR A 347 -11.75 -11.72 0.50
N ASP A 348 -12.98 -12.16 0.27
CA ASP A 348 -14.13 -12.01 1.14
C ASP A 348 -14.04 -13.03 2.28
N LEU A 349 -13.92 -12.56 3.52
CA LEU A 349 -13.51 -13.35 4.68
C LEU A 349 -14.70 -13.66 5.59
N ASP A 350 -14.94 -14.94 5.83
CA ASP A 350 -15.86 -15.39 6.88
C ASP A 350 -15.03 -15.91 8.08
N PHE A 351 -14.99 -15.08 9.12
CA PHE A 351 -14.28 -15.33 10.37
C PHE A 351 -15.21 -15.12 11.57
N ASP A 352 -15.76 -16.18 12.16
CA ASP A 352 -16.54 -16.06 13.41
C ASP A 352 -15.67 -16.37 14.65
N PRO A 353 -15.08 -15.36 15.33
CA PRO A 353 -14.24 -15.58 16.50
C PRO A 353 -15.00 -16.23 17.68
N ALA A 354 -16.34 -16.17 17.69
CA ALA A 354 -17.20 -16.74 18.73
C ALA A 354 -17.62 -18.20 18.46
N ARG A 355 -17.63 -18.65 17.19
CA ARG A 355 -17.98 -20.04 16.82
C ARG A 355 -16.79 -20.93 16.44
N SER A 356 -15.77 -20.42 15.75
CA SER A 356 -14.68 -21.25 15.22
C SER A 356 -13.44 -20.42 14.84
N PRO A 357 -12.21 -20.86 15.17
CA PRO A 357 -11.00 -20.19 14.68
C PRO A 357 -10.72 -20.42 13.18
N THR A 358 -11.51 -21.26 12.50
CA THR A 358 -11.27 -21.55 11.08
C THR A 358 -11.72 -20.39 10.21
N LEU A 359 -10.76 -19.60 9.73
CA LEU A 359 -10.96 -18.63 8.67
C LEU A 359 -11.39 -19.35 7.38
N THR A 360 -12.48 -18.91 6.78
CA THR A 360 -12.87 -19.30 5.42
C THR A 360 -12.97 -18.06 4.54
N TRP A 361 -12.88 -18.23 3.22
CA TRP A 361 -12.88 -17.09 2.31
C TRP A 361 -13.40 -17.44 0.92
N THR A 362 -13.91 -16.42 0.23
CA THR A 362 -14.28 -16.46 -1.18
C THR A 362 -13.35 -15.55 -1.98
N LYS A 363 -12.68 -16.09 -2.99
CA LYS A 363 -11.83 -15.31 -3.90
C LYS A 363 -12.68 -14.66 -5.00
N ARG A 364 -12.53 -13.35 -5.17
CA ARG A 364 -13.11 -12.53 -6.23
C ARG A 364 -11.99 -12.04 -7.15
N VAL A 365 -12.07 -12.36 -8.44
CA VAL A 365 -11.11 -11.85 -9.43
C VAL A 365 -11.60 -10.50 -9.94
N ILE A 366 -10.84 -9.43 -9.69
CA ILE A 366 -11.18 -8.07 -10.09
C ILE A 366 -10.52 -7.71 -11.42
N ASP A 367 -9.25 -8.11 -11.60
CA ASP A 367 -8.50 -7.95 -12.85
C ASP A 367 -7.65 -9.21 -13.10
N ASP A 368 -7.64 -9.70 -14.34
CA ASP A 368 -6.92 -10.90 -14.79
C ASP A 368 -6.06 -10.60 -16.04
N GLY A 369 -4.93 -9.94 -15.82
CA GLY A 369 -3.91 -9.66 -16.84
C GLY A 369 -3.87 -8.23 -17.38
N GLY A 370 -4.83 -7.38 -17.02
CA GLY A 370 -4.90 -5.99 -17.43
C GLY A 370 -4.16 -5.02 -16.49
N MET A 371 -3.81 -5.47 -15.29
CA MET A 371 -3.10 -4.68 -14.28
C MET A 371 -1.95 -5.45 -13.64
N ALA A 372 -0.71 -5.06 -13.93
CA ALA A 372 0.48 -5.57 -13.24
C ALA A 372 0.74 -4.83 -11.92
N THR A 373 -0.13 -5.03 -10.94
CA THR A 373 -0.26 -4.21 -9.73
C THR A 373 1.04 -4.09 -8.93
N GLU A 374 1.67 -2.91 -8.97
CA GLU A 374 2.74 -2.53 -8.05
C GLU A 374 2.16 -2.10 -6.71
N ASP A 375 1.18 -1.21 -6.74
CA ASP A 375 0.57 -0.64 -5.54
C ASP A 375 -0.91 -0.38 -5.80
N ALA A 376 -1.70 -0.41 -4.74
CA ALA A 376 -3.14 -0.20 -4.80
C ALA A 376 -3.67 0.40 -3.49
N VAL A 377 -4.71 1.22 -3.64
CA VAL A 377 -5.45 1.88 -2.57
C VAL A 377 -6.94 1.67 -2.80
N ALA A 378 -7.71 1.51 -1.73
CA ALA A 378 -9.16 1.46 -1.80
C ALA A 378 -9.78 2.56 -0.92
N GLU A 379 -10.57 3.43 -1.53
CA GLU A 379 -11.22 4.59 -0.91
C GLU A 379 -12.48 4.95 -1.71
N ASP A 380 -13.43 5.67 -1.12
CA ASP A 380 -14.59 6.20 -1.85
C ASP A 380 -14.16 7.41 -2.72
N LEU A 381 -13.93 7.17 -4.02
CA LEU A 381 -13.44 8.19 -4.94
C LEU A 381 -14.57 8.99 -5.59
N ASN A 382 -15.79 8.49 -5.61
CA ASN A 382 -16.92 9.15 -6.28
C ASN A 382 -17.95 9.75 -5.29
N GLY A 383 -17.75 9.55 -3.98
CA GLY A 383 -18.58 10.09 -2.90
C GLY A 383 -19.90 9.34 -2.68
N ASP A 384 -20.01 8.10 -3.14
CA ASP A 384 -21.23 7.28 -3.02
C ASP A 384 -21.26 6.35 -1.80
N GLY A 385 -20.23 6.42 -0.97
CA GLY A 385 -20.08 5.66 0.26
C GLY A 385 -19.56 4.24 0.09
N ARG A 386 -19.22 3.81 -1.13
CA ARG A 386 -18.61 2.50 -1.40
C ARG A 386 -17.12 2.66 -1.71
N PRO A 387 -16.24 1.85 -1.11
CA PRO A 387 -14.83 1.85 -1.48
C PRO A 387 -14.65 1.43 -2.94
N ASP A 388 -14.01 2.29 -3.72
CA ASP A 388 -13.47 1.98 -5.03
C ASP A 388 -12.02 1.49 -4.93
N ILE A 389 -11.43 1.03 -6.03
CA ILE A 389 -10.00 0.68 -6.07
C ILE A 389 -9.27 1.56 -7.09
N VAL A 390 -8.06 2.00 -6.74
CA VAL A 390 -7.10 2.53 -7.70
C VAL A 390 -5.81 1.71 -7.64
N ALA A 391 -5.26 1.34 -8.80
CA ALA A 391 -4.04 0.57 -8.89
C ALA A 391 -3.08 1.13 -9.94
N PHE A 392 -1.77 1.03 -9.66
CA PHE A 392 -0.69 1.41 -10.58
C PHE A 392 0.08 0.17 -11.02
N GLY A 393 0.13 -0.06 -12.33
CA GLY A 393 0.80 -1.18 -12.95
C GLY A 393 2.29 -0.96 -13.20
N ARG A 394 3.14 -1.87 -12.71
CA ARG A 394 4.58 -1.88 -12.99
C ARG A 394 4.87 -2.16 -14.46
N ALA A 395 4.33 -3.28 -14.97
CA ALA A 395 4.67 -3.83 -16.29
C ALA A 395 3.59 -3.63 -17.35
N THR A 396 2.41 -3.18 -16.93
CA THR A 396 1.31 -2.70 -17.79
C THR A 396 1.39 -1.20 -18.02
N HIS A 397 2.17 -0.48 -17.21
CA HIS A 397 2.42 0.96 -17.33
C HIS A 397 1.15 1.81 -17.27
N ASN A 398 0.13 1.36 -16.54
CA ASN A 398 -1.16 2.00 -16.48
C ASN A 398 -1.60 2.32 -15.06
N ILE A 399 -2.46 3.33 -14.92
CA ILE A 399 -3.27 3.57 -13.73
C ILE A 399 -4.72 3.23 -14.08
N ARG A 400 -5.35 2.40 -13.25
CA ARG A 400 -6.77 2.04 -13.39
C ARG A 400 -7.55 2.39 -12.14
N TYR A 401 -8.77 2.83 -12.38
CA TYR A 401 -9.82 3.03 -11.40
C TYR A 401 -10.87 1.94 -11.57
N TYR A 402 -11.22 1.25 -10.49
CA TYR A 402 -12.24 0.22 -10.46
C TYR A 402 -13.40 0.76 -9.61
N GLU A 403 -14.41 1.27 -10.31
CA GLU A 403 -15.61 1.85 -9.72
C GLU A 403 -16.48 0.73 -9.15
N ASN A 404 -16.75 0.76 -7.85
CA ASN A 404 -17.63 -0.16 -7.16
C ASN A 404 -19.09 0.19 -7.47
N LEU A 405 -19.76 -0.60 -8.31
CA LEU A 405 -21.17 -0.38 -8.68
C LEU A 405 -22.17 -0.91 -7.65
N GLY A 406 -21.69 -1.48 -6.54
CA GLY A 406 -22.50 -2.19 -5.56
C GLY A 406 -23.00 -3.53 -6.08
N GLU A 407 -23.96 -4.11 -5.36
CA GLU A 407 -24.62 -5.35 -5.76
C GLU A 407 -25.26 -5.23 -7.16
N PRO A 408 -25.17 -6.28 -7.99
CA PRO A 408 -25.93 -6.32 -9.23
C PRO A 408 -27.43 -6.18 -8.92
N ALA A 409 -28.10 -5.22 -9.56
CA ALA A 409 -29.54 -5.09 -9.45
C ALA A 409 -30.22 -6.44 -9.76
N GLN A 410 -31.02 -6.94 -8.82
CA GLN A 410 -31.84 -8.13 -9.04
C GLN A 410 -32.75 -7.88 -10.26
N PRO A 411 -32.82 -8.82 -11.23
CA PRO A 411 -33.46 -8.60 -12.53
C PRO A 411 -34.97 -8.35 -12.48
#